data_AF-A0A4P6XCG3-F1
#
_entry.id   AF-A0A4P6XCG3-F1
#
_cell.length_a   1.000
_cell.length_b   1.000
_cell.length_c   1.000
_cell.angle_alpha   90.00
_cell.angle_beta   90.00
_cell.angle_gamma   90.00
#
_symmetry.space_group_name_H-M   'P 1'
#
loop_
_entity.id
_entity.type
_entity.pdbx_description
1 polymer ?
#
loop_
_entity_poly.entity_id
_entity_poly.type
_entity_poly.pdbx_seq_one_letter_code
_entity_poly.pdbx_strand_id
1 'polypeptide(L)'
;MSRAKHRLPDRAAVLALVDARGQIAVRATPNASANAVALPAEGAARVLSIRTTITPEDGKANDAILGLLAEALGCPKSALTLVRGATARDKVVQVAR
;
A
#
# COMPACT_ATOMS: atom_id res chain seq x y z
N MET A 1 -11.20 -1.19 -24.25
CA MET A 1 -11.79 -2.05 -23.21
C MET A 1 -11.12 -1.73 -21.88
N SER A 2 -11.82 -0.92 -21.08
CA SER A 2 -11.70 -0.60 -19.65
C SER A 2 -10.35 -0.86 -18.94
N ARG A 3 -9.41 0.09 -19.04
CA ARG A 3 -8.25 0.17 -18.13
C ARG A 3 -8.78 0.63 -16.76
N ALA A 4 -9.19 -0.33 -15.92
CA ALA A 4 -9.69 -0.06 -14.58
C ALA A 4 -8.72 0.86 -13.84
N LYS A 5 -9.29 1.92 -13.24
CA LYS A 5 -8.65 3.14 -12.74
C LYS A 5 -7.67 2.90 -11.57
N HIS A 6 -6.56 2.20 -11.82
CA HIS A 6 -5.44 2.15 -10.89
C HIS A 6 -4.83 3.55 -10.81
N ARG A 7 -5.19 4.29 -9.77
CA ARG A 7 -4.55 5.56 -9.44
C ARG A 7 -3.42 5.24 -8.48
N LEU A 8 -2.22 5.15 -9.03
CA LEU A 8 -0.98 5.01 -8.27
C LEU A 8 -0.28 6.38 -8.22
N PRO A 9 0.28 6.78 -7.07
CA PRO A 9 1.05 8.00 -6.95
C PRO A 9 2.44 7.83 -7.58
N ASP A 10 3.18 8.94 -7.68
CA ASP A 10 4.56 8.90 -8.15
C ASP A 10 5.45 8.05 -7.22
N ARG A 11 6.32 7.23 -7.81
CA ARG A 11 7.23 6.34 -7.10
C ARG A 11 8.11 7.09 -6.09
N ALA A 12 8.66 8.23 -6.48
CA ALA A 12 9.54 9.02 -5.62
C ALA A 12 8.79 9.55 -4.39
N ALA A 13 7.52 9.92 -4.57
CA ALA A 13 6.67 10.36 -3.47
C ALA A 13 6.37 9.22 -2.48
N VAL A 14 6.17 7.98 -2.96
CA VAL A 14 6.00 6.82 -2.08
C VAL A 14 7.31 6.50 -1.34
N LEU A 15 8.45 6.53 -2.04
CA LEU A 15 9.76 6.29 -1.43
C LEU A 15 10.10 7.35 -0.37
N ALA A 16 9.66 8.60 -0.54
CA ALA A 16 9.83 9.66 0.46
C ALA A 16 9.09 9.39 1.78
N LEU A 17 8.09 8.50 1.79
CA LEU A 17 7.36 8.08 2.99
C LEU A 17 8.06 6.94 3.74
N VAL A 18 9.04 6.28 3.12
CA VAL A 18 9.81 5.21 3.76
C VAL A 18 10.68 5.82 4.86
N ASP A 19 10.57 5.26 6.06
CA ASP A 19 11.32 5.73 7.22
C ASP A 19 12.80 5.27 7.19
N ALA A 20 13.56 5.71 8.20
CA ALA A 20 14.98 5.35 8.31
C ALA A 20 15.24 3.82 8.41
N ARG A 21 14.25 3.05 8.86
CA ARG A 21 14.30 1.59 8.98
C ARG A 21 13.91 0.88 7.69
N GLY A 22 13.50 1.60 6.65
CA GLY A 22 12.99 1.00 5.42
C GLY A 22 11.52 0.59 5.54
N GLN A 23 10.75 1.18 6.46
CA GLN A 23 9.36 0.84 6.70
C GLN A 23 8.43 1.93 6.18
N ILE A 24 7.30 1.52 5.63
CA ILE A 24 6.22 2.40 5.24
C ILE A 24 4.94 2.01 5.99
N ALA A 25 4.31 3.02 6.60
CA ALA A 25 3.00 2.84 7.22
C ALA A 25 1.91 2.97 6.15
N VAL A 26 0.95 2.06 6.21
CA VAL A 26 -0.11 1.92 5.21
C VAL A 26 -1.43 1.74 5.92
N ARG A 27 -2.48 2.44 5.47
CA ARG A 27 -3.85 2.23 5.93
C ARG A 27 -4.68 1.58 4.85
N ALA A 28 -5.13 0.37 5.14
CA ALA A 28 -5.97 -0.44 4.28
C ALA A 28 -7.44 -0.02 4.38
N THR A 29 -8.06 0.18 3.22
CA THR A 29 -9.49 0.36 3.05
C THR A 29 -10.00 -0.73 2.11
N PRO A 30 -10.43 -1.88 2.65
CA PRO A 30 -11.03 -2.95 1.84
C PRO A 30 -12.43 -2.56 1.35
N ASN A 31 -13.01 -3.37 0.45
CA ASN A 31 -14.33 -3.14 -0.16
C ASN A 31 -14.47 -1.76 -0.82
N ALA A 32 -13.38 -1.25 -1.39
CA ALA A 32 -13.42 -0.01 -2.16
C ALA A 32 -14.06 -0.23 -3.54
N SER A 33 -14.63 0.82 -4.11
CA SER A 33 -15.17 0.79 -5.48
C SER A 33 -14.11 0.66 -6.57
N ALA A 34 -12.84 0.93 -6.23
CA ALA A 34 -11.69 0.79 -7.12
C ALA A 34 -10.38 0.62 -6.32
N ASN A 35 -9.39 0.00 -6.96
CA ASN A 35 -8.02 -0.06 -6.45
C ASN A 35 -7.33 1.29 -6.61
N ALA A 36 -6.81 1.83 -5.51
CA ALA A 36 -6.10 3.10 -5.52
C ALA A 36 -5.10 3.19 -4.39
N VAL A 37 -4.00 3.89 -4.64
CA VAL A 37 -2.99 4.25 -3.65
C VAL A 37 -2.96 5.77 -3.59
N ALA A 38 -3.07 6.33 -2.39
CA ALA A 38 -3.09 7.78 -2.18
C ALA A 38 -2.04 8.18 -1.15
N LEU A 39 -1.29 9.22 -1.48
CA LEU A 39 -0.34 9.86 -0.59
C LEU A 39 -1.08 10.48 0.61
N PRO A 40 -0.44 10.54 1.78
CA PRO A 40 -0.97 11.29 2.90
C PRO A 40 -1.10 12.77 2.53
N ALA A 41 -2.07 13.45 3.14
CA ALA A 41 -2.20 14.89 3.00
C ALA A 41 -0.96 15.59 3.59
N GLU A 42 -0.66 16.79 3.07
CA GLU A 42 0.43 17.61 3.62
C GLU A 42 0.16 17.92 5.10
N GLY A 43 1.15 17.67 5.96
CA GLY A 43 1.01 17.80 7.42
C GLY A 43 0.33 16.63 8.14
N ALA A 44 -0.14 15.59 7.44
CA ALA A 44 -0.65 14.38 8.05
C ALA A 44 0.48 13.40 8.44
N ALA A 45 0.13 12.37 9.23
CA ALA A 45 1.03 11.26 9.50
C ALA A 45 1.47 10.60 8.17
N ARG A 46 2.72 10.12 8.10
CA ARG A 46 3.34 9.46 6.93
C ARG A 46 2.72 8.07 6.65
N VAL A 47 1.41 8.04 6.44
CA VAL A 47 0.60 6.82 6.28
C VAL A 47 -0.03 6.84 4.90
N LEU A 48 0.35 5.88 4.06
CA LEU A 48 -0.18 5.73 2.71
C LEU A 48 -1.56 5.11 2.76
N SER A 49 -2.54 5.70 2.08
CA SER A 49 -3.89 5.13 2.02
C SER A 49 -4.00 4.17 0.83
N ILE A 50 -4.24 2.89 1.11
CA ILE A 50 -4.45 1.87 0.06
C ILE A 50 -5.90 1.42 0.10
N ARG A 51 -6.57 1.59 -1.03
CA ARG A 51 -7.94 1.15 -1.28
C ARG A 51 -7.89 -0.07 -2.18
N THR A 52 -8.56 -1.13 -1.78
CA THR A 52 -8.66 -2.36 -2.56
C THR A 52 -10.12 -2.79 -2.65
N THR A 53 -10.51 -3.30 -3.81
CA THR A 53 -11.84 -3.91 -4.02
C THR A 53 -11.92 -5.30 -3.40
N ILE A 54 -10.79 -5.86 -2.97
CA ILE A 54 -10.71 -7.21 -2.41
C ILE A 54 -11.29 -7.23 -0.99
N THR A 55 -12.20 -8.17 -0.75
CA THR A 55 -12.76 -8.46 0.58
C THR A 55 -11.64 -8.94 1.51
N PRO A 56 -11.63 -8.51 2.79
CA PRO A 56 -10.59 -8.91 3.74
C PRO A 56 -10.82 -10.33 4.25
N GLU A 57 -10.73 -11.32 3.36
CA GLU A 57 -10.86 -12.74 3.65
C GLU A 57 -9.51 -13.45 3.45
N ASP A 58 -9.16 -14.35 4.38
CA ASP A 58 -8.01 -15.27 4.29
C ASP A 58 -6.70 -14.63 3.80
N GLY A 59 -6.40 -13.40 4.23
CA GLY A 59 -5.17 -12.70 3.84
C GLY A 59 -5.11 -12.22 2.38
N LYS A 60 -6.15 -12.44 1.57
CA LYS A 60 -6.21 -11.96 0.17
C LYS A 60 -6.12 -10.45 0.07
N ALA A 61 -6.69 -9.73 1.03
CA ALA A 61 -6.53 -8.27 1.11
C ALA A 61 -5.06 -7.88 1.35
N ASN A 62 -4.30 -8.64 2.15
CA ASN A 62 -2.89 -8.35 2.38
C ASN A 62 -2.09 -8.51 1.09
N ASP A 63 -2.31 -9.60 0.34
CA ASP A 63 -1.64 -9.81 -0.95
C ASP A 63 -2.00 -8.71 -1.96
N ALA A 64 -3.28 -8.31 -2.02
CA ALA A 64 -3.73 -7.23 -2.88
C ALA A 64 -3.06 -5.88 -2.53
N ILE A 65 -2.94 -5.58 -1.23
CA ILE A 65 -2.26 -4.37 -0.74
C ILE A 65 -0.77 -4.40 -1.11
N LEU A 66 -0.10 -5.54 -0.88
CA LEU A 66 1.31 -5.71 -1.25
C LEU A 66 1.51 -5.60 -2.76
N GLY A 67 0.58 -6.11 -3.58
CA GLY A 67 0.60 -5.94 -5.03
C GLY A 67 0.48 -4.48 -5.46
N LEU A 68 -0.49 -3.75 -4.92
CA LEU A 68 -0.67 -2.33 -5.23
C LEU A 68 0.53 -1.49 -4.78
N LEU A 69 1.12 -1.82 -3.64
CA LEU A 69 2.32 -1.14 -3.15
C LEU A 69 3.55 -1.48 -4.00
N ALA A 70 3.69 -2.73 -4.43
CA ALA A 70 4.76 -3.19 -5.32
C ALA A 70 4.70 -2.46 -6.67
N GLU A 71 3.50 -2.32 -7.24
CA GLU A 71 3.29 -1.55 -8.47
C GLU A 71 3.63 -0.06 -8.26
N ALA A 72 3.21 0.54 -7.15
CA ALA A 72 3.51 1.95 -6.85
C ALA A 72 5.01 2.20 -6.63
N LEU A 73 5.74 1.23 -6.06
CA LEU A 73 7.18 1.31 -5.81
C LEU A 73 8.03 0.86 -7.01
N GLY A 74 7.43 0.15 -7.96
CA GLY A 74 8.14 -0.49 -9.08
C GLY A 74 9.08 -1.61 -8.63
N CYS A 75 8.73 -2.34 -7.56
CA CYS A 75 9.54 -3.42 -6.99
C CYS A 75 8.78 -4.76 -7.01
N PRO A 76 9.45 -5.91 -6.93
CA PRO A 76 8.76 -7.19 -6.81
C PRO A 76 8.05 -7.30 -5.45
N LYS A 77 6.93 -8.04 -5.40
CA LYS A 77 6.21 -8.30 -4.13
C LYS A 77 7.11 -8.93 -3.06
N SER A 78 8.10 -9.74 -3.46
CA SER A 78 9.06 -10.36 -2.55
C SER A 78 9.97 -9.36 -1.82
N ALA A 79 10.13 -8.14 -2.35
CA ALA A 79 10.84 -7.06 -1.67
C ALA A 79 9.98 -6.39 -0.58
N LEU A 80 8.69 -6.74 -0.48
CA LEU A 80 7.77 -6.17 0.50
C LEU A 80 7.43 -7.22 1.55
N THR A 81 7.60 -6.87 2.82
CA THR A 81 7.28 -7.76 3.95
C THR A 81 6.35 -7.05 4.91
N LEU A 82 5.20 -7.66 5.22
CA LEU A 82 4.28 -7.11 6.22
C LEU A 82 4.85 -7.37 7.63
N VAL A 83 5.33 -6.32 8.28
CA VAL A 83 5.93 -6.39 9.63
C VAL A 83 4.86 -6.32 10.71
N ARG A 84 3.80 -5.52 10.49
CA ARG A 84 2.73 -5.30 11.46
C ARG A 84 1.38 -5.10 10.80
N GLY A 85 0.31 -5.44 11.51
CA GLY A 85 -1.05 -5.12 11.11
C GLY A 85 -1.70 -6.14 10.19
N ALA A 86 -1.26 -7.41 10.22
CA ALA A 86 -1.87 -8.50 9.43
C ALA A 86 -3.40 -8.54 9.55
N THR A 87 -3.94 -8.32 10.74
CA THR A 87 -5.38 -8.29 11.06
C THR A 87 -5.95 -6.88 11.21
N ALA A 88 -5.11 -5.84 11.21
CA ALA A 88 -5.52 -4.45 11.38
C ALA A 88 -5.61 -3.70 10.03
N ARG A 89 -6.35 -2.58 10.03
CA ARG A 89 -6.38 -1.66 8.88
C ARG A 89 -5.06 -0.92 8.74
N ASP A 90 -4.45 -0.53 9.85
CA ASP A 90 -3.12 0.09 9.86
C ASP A 90 -2.05 -1.00 9.82
N LYS A 91 -1.22 -0.93 8.80
CA LYS A 91 -0.20 -1.91 8.41
C LYS A 91 1.15 -1.23 8.34
N VAL A 92 2.20 -1.97 8.66
CA VAL A 92 3.58 -1.53 8.47
C VAL A 92 4.25 -2.53 7.54
N VAL A 93 4.72 -2.05 6.40
CA VAL A 93 5.39 -2.85 5.38
C VAL A 93 6.85 -2.45 5.33
N GLN A 94 7.74 -3.43 5.45
CA GLN A 94 9.16 -3.28 5.18
C GLN A 94 9.38 -3.33 3.68
N VAL A 95 10.16 -2.37 3.18
CA VAL A 95 10.68 -2.33 1.81
C VAL A 95 12.15 -2.74 1.87
N ALA A 96 12.47 -3.88 1.27
CA ALA A 96 13.85 -4.29 1.04
C ALA A 96 14.47 -3.32 0.02
N ARG A 97 15.65 -2.78 0.36
CA ARG A 97 16.38 -1.80 -0.47
C ARG A 97 17.04 -2.47 -1.66
#